data_AF-A0A7S2JNJ8-F1
#
_entry.id   AF-A0A7S2JNJ8-F1
#
_cell.length_a   1.000
_cell.length_b   1.000
_cell.length_c   1.000
_cell.angle_alpha   90.00
_cell.angle_beta   90.00
_cell.angle_gamma   90.00
#
_symmetry.space_group_name_H-M   'P 1'
#
loop_
_entity.id
_entity.type
_entity.pdbx_description
1 polymer ?
#
loop_
_entity_poly.entity_id
_entity_poly.type
_entity_poly.pdbx_seq_one_letter_code
_entity_poly.pdbx_strand_id
1 'polypeptide(L)'
;EIDSAFGLGWDFMSLPQYGYTSDTPLVKGRDGDDRTPAQLAQFTLALGTINVWYGHPRTLTIVHNVPMPDSALNQTEYSRRGWCIFELTISSIVKDNTCFIEVSKLGAEVVQDWGALILRCRARRPA
;
A
#
# COMPACT_ATOMS: atom_id res chain seq x y z
N GLU A 1 -8.08 11.45 -30.67
CA GLU A 1 -8.20 11.04 -29.26
C GLU A 1 -6.85 10.53 -28.81
N ILE A 2 -6.32 11.05 -27.70
CA ILE A 2 -5.14 10.47 -27.05
C ILE A 2 -5.71 9.49 -26.03
N ASP A 3 -5.54 8.20 -26.31
CA ASP A 3 -5.92 7.12 -25.41
C ASP A 3 -4.93 7.12 -24.25
N SER A 4 -5.22 7.92 -23.23
CA SER A 4 -4.36 8.05 -22.06
C SER A 4 -4.61 6.85 -21.13
N ALA A 5 -3.81 5.80 -21.30
CA ALA A 5 -3.74 4.71 -20.34
C ALA A 5 -3.03 5.20 -19.07
N PHE A 6 -3.76 5.26 -17.95
CA PHE A 6 -3.18 5.49 -16.62
C PHE A 6 -2.72 4.16 -16.04
N GLY A 7 -1.41 3.98 -15.89
CA GLY A 7 -0.82 2.88 -15.13
C GLY A 7 -0.68 3.28 -13.66
N LEU A 8 -1.39 2.59 -12.76
CA LEU A 8 -1.26 2.77 -11.32
C LEU A 8 -0.20 1.80 -10.78
N GLY A 9 1.00 2.32 -10.50
CA GLY A 9 2.01 1.59 -9.74
C GLY A 9 1.72 1.71 -8.24
N TRP A 10 1.50 0.58 -7.56
CA TRP A 10 1.03 0.56 -6.18
C TRP A 10 2.02 -0.06 -5.21
N ASP A 11 2.96 0.76 -4.75
CA ASP A 11 3.74 0.51 -3.53
C ASP A 11 4.31 1.88 -3.12
N PHE A 12 3.93 2.41 -1.97
CA PHE A 12 4.27 3.79 -1.60
C PHE A 12 5.78 3.94 -1.31
N MET A 13 6.49 2.84 -1.05
CA MET A 13 7.94 2.84 -0.93
C MET A 13 8.50 1.48 -1.36
N SER A 14 8.88 1.33 -2.63
CA SER A 14 9.64 0.17 -3.15
C SER A 14 11.06 0.12 -2.57
N LEU A 15 11.16 -0.02 -1.25
CA LEU A 15 12.41 -0.09 -0.53
C LEU A 15 13.09 -1.42 -0.83
N PRO A 16 14.44 -1.48 -0.77
CA PRO A 16 15.16 -2.74 -0.90
C PRO A 16 14.67 -3.78 0.13
N GLN A 17 13.93 -4.78 -0.35
CA GLN A 17 13.40 -5.87 0.46
C GLN A 17 14.41 -7.01 0.57
N TYR A 18 14.41 -7.69 1.71
CA TYR A 18 15.20 -8.89 1.91
C TYR A 18 14.72 -10.01 0.98
N GLY A 19 15.64 -10.70 0.32
CA GLY A 19 15.38 -11.84 -0.57
C GLY A 19 14.93 -11.46 -1.99
N TYR A 20 14.96 -10.18 -2.36
CA TYR A 20 14.52 -9.69 -3.67
C TYR A 20 15.65 -9.53 -4.69
N THR A 21 16.91 -9.52 -4.24
CA THR A 21 18.10 -9.43 -5.11
C THR A 21 18.85 -10.75 -5.22
N SER A 22 18.37 -11.80 -4.54
CA SER A 22 18.93 -13.15 -4.60
C SER A 22 18.25 -13.98 -5.69
N ASP A 23 19.04 -14.74 -6.46
CA ASP A 23 18.55 -15.71 -7.45
C ASP A 23 17.90 -16.94 -6.78
N THR A 24 18.14 -17.14 -5.49
CA THR A 24 17.56 -18.23 -4.69
C THR A 24 16.76 -17.70 -3.50
N PRO A 25 15.65 -18.35 -3.09
CA PRO A 25 14.88 -17.93 -1.92
C PRO A 25 15.74 -17.93 -0.65
N LEU A 26 15.70 -16.83 0.11
CA LEU A 26 16.44 -16.68 1.36
C LEU A 26 15.54 -16.86 2.58
N VAL A 27 16.09 -17.43 3.65
CA VAL A 27 15.44 -17.60 4.95
C VAL A 27 16.07 -16.67 5.98
N LYS A 28 15.27 -15.70 6.44
CA LYS A 28 15.71 -14.70 7.41
C LYS A 28 16.25 -15.36 8.70
N GLY A 29 17.44 -14.95 9.12
CA GLY A 29 18.10 -15.47 10.33
C GLY A 29 18.90 -16.77 10.12
N ARG A 30 18.84 -17.37 8.94
CA ARG A 30 19.70 -18.47 8.52
C ARG A 30 20.70 -18.02 7.47
N ASP A 31 20.20 -17.31 6.47
CA ASP A 31 21.00 -16.86 5.33
C ASP A 31 21.47 -15.41 5.54
N GLY A 32 22.49 -15.01 4.75
CA GLY A 32 22.97 -13.64 4.72
C GLY A 32 21.93 -12.68 4.13
N ASP A 33 22.07 -11.39 4.41
CA ASP A 33 21.27 -10.33 3.77
C ASP A 33 21.78 -10.12 2.34
N ASP A 34 20.89 -10.23 1.35
CA ASP A 34 21.19 -10.01 -0.08
C ASP A 34 21.32 -8.53 -0.45
N ARG A 35 20.93 -7.63 0.46
CA ARG A 35 21.02 -6.19 0.23
C ARG A 35 22.43 -5.69 0.50
N THR A 36 22.92 -4.84 -0.38
CA THR A 36 24.16 -4.08 -0.18
C THR A 36 24.07 -3.18 1.06
N PRO A 37 25.21 -2.77 1.66
CA PRO A 37 25.21 -1.84 2.79
C PRO A 37 24.44 -0.53 2.51
N ALA A 38 24.52 -0.01 1.29
CA ALA A 38 23.80 1.19 0.88
C ALA A 38 22.29 0.96 0.82
N GLN A 39 21.84 -0.18 0.29
CA GLN A 39 20.42 -0.57 0.27
C GLN A 39 19.88 -0.77 1.69
N LEU A 40 20.65 -1.40 2.58
CA LEU A 40 20.25 -1.58 3.96
C LEU A 40 20.14 -0.24 4.71
N ALA A 41 21.08 0.68 4.47
CA ALA A 41 21.04 2.04 5.03
C ALA A 41 19.80 2.81 4.53
N GLN A 42 19.52 2.73 3.23
CA GLN A 42 18.32 3.33 2.63
C GLN A 42 17.04 2.74 3.23
N PHE A 43 16.93 1.41 3.30
CA PHE A 43 15.78 0.71 3.89
C PHE A 43 15.57 1.14 5.34
N THR A 44 16.64 1.16 6.15
CA THR A 44 16.59 1.54 7.56
C THR A 44 16.12 2.98 7.75
N LEU A 45 16.69 3.92 6.99
CA LEU A 45 16.32 5.33 7.07
C LEU A 45 14.86 5.56 6.66
N ALA A 46 14.43 4.94 5.56
CA ALA A 46 13.07 5.05 5.06
C ALA A 46 12.06 4.41 6.02
N LEU A 47 12.36 3.21 6.53
CA LEU A 47 11.49 2.54 7.50
C LEU A 47 11.37 3.34 8.80
N GLY A 48 12.45 3.97 9.26
CA GLY A 48 12.44 4.84 10.43
C GLY A 48 11.58 6.11 10.28
N THR A 49 11.25 6.49 9.04
CA THR A 49 10.41 7.67 8.73
C THR A 49 9.07 7.30 8.11
N ILE A 50 8.75 6.01 8.02
CA ILE A 50 7.57 5.52 7.30
C ILE A 50 6.25 6.06 7.89
N ASN A 51 6.23 6.32 9.19
CA ASN A 51 5.11 6.91 9.89
C ASN A 51 4.79 8.34 9.42
N VAL A 52 5.81 9.12 9.01
CA VAL A 52 5.61 10.46 8.46
C VAL A 52 4.88 10.39 7.13
N TRP A 53 5.29 9.46 6.27
CA TRP A 53 4.72 9.29 4.93
C TRP A 53 3.28 8.77 4.97
N TYR A 54 3.05 7.66 5.69
CA TYR A 54 1.70 7.10 5.80
C TYR A 54 0.80 7.94 6.70
N GLY A 55 1.35 8.65 7.68
CA GLY A 55 0.60 9.56 8.54
C GLY A 55 0.33 10.93 7.91
N HIS A 56 0.93 11.29 6.78
CA HIS A 56 0.74 12.62 6.20
C HIS A 56 -0.71 12.82 5.72
N PRO A 57 -1.40 13.94 6.06
CA PRO A 57 -2.80 14.18 5.71
C PRO A 57 -3.11 14.11 4.20
N ARG A 58 -2.14 14.51 3.38
CA ARG A 58 -2.26 14.56 1.91
C ARG A 58 -1.71 13.34 1.17
N THR A 59 -1.22 12.32 1.88
CA THR A 59 -0.84 11.07 1.24
C THR A 59 -2.11 10.30 0.92
N LEU A 60 -2.36 10.06 -0.38
CA LEU A 60 -3.46 9.25 -0.87
C LEU A 60 -3.29 7.79 -0.41
N THR A 61 -4.29 7.30 0.31
CA THR A 61 -4.39 5.91 0.74
C THR A 61 -5.66 5.31 0.17
N ILE A 62 -5.51 4.17 -0.50
CA ILE A 62 -6.65 3.39 -0.97
C ILE A 62 -6.64 2.06 -0.22
N VAL A 63 -7.76 1.80 0.43
CA VAL A 63 -7.93 0.72 1.37
C VAL A 63 -8.54 -0.47 0.64
N HIS A 64 -7.77 -1.55 0.55
CA HIS A 64 -8.27 -2.82 0.06
C HIS A 64 -9.10 -3.52 1.16
N ASN A 65 -10.38 -3.19 1.22
CA ASN A 65 -11.37 -3.74 2.16
C ASN A 65 -12.40 -4.64 1.46
N VAL A 66 -11.97 -5.36 0.43
CA VAL A 66 -12.74 -6.40 -0.25
C VAL A 66 -12.08 -7.76 -0.02
N PRO A 67 -12.80 -8.88 -0.19
CA PRO A 67 -12.22 -10.22 -0.12
C PRO A 67 -10.99 -10.35 -1.03
N MET A 68 -10.00 -11.13 -0.60
CA MET A 68 -8.86 -11.45 -1.47
C MET A 68 -9.38 -12.22 -2.70
N PRO A 69 -8.91 -11.91 -3.92
CA PRO A 69 -9.25 -12.70 -5.09
C PRO A 69 -8.78 -14.15 -4.94
N ASP A 70 -9.57 -15.12 -5.42
CA ASP A 70 -9.23 -16.55 -5.36
C ASP A 70 -7.90 -16.87 -6.08
N SER A 71 -7.51 -16.03 -7.04
CA SER A 71 -6.25 -16.14 -7.79
C SER A 71 -5.03 -15.54 -7.06
N ALA A 72 -5.20 -14.92 -5.89
CA ALA A 72 -4.09 -14.30 -5.17
C ALA A 72 -3.11 -15.37 -4.63
N LEU A 73 -1.81 -15.17 -4.84
CA LEU A 73 -0.76 -16.04 -4.32
C LEU A 73 -0.76 -16.11 -2.78
N ASN A 74 -1.17 -15.03 -2.13
CA ASN A 74 -1.39 -14.97 -0.70
C ASN A 74 -2.89 -14.77 -0.43
N GLN A 75 -3.54 -15.82 0.08
CA GLN A 75 -4.96 -15.86 0.43
C GLN A 75 -5.27 -15.27 1.81
N THR A 76 -4.25 -14.92 2.61
CA THR A 76 -4.46 -14.34 3.95
C THR A 76 -5.21 -13.02 3.83
N GLU A 77 -6.29 -12.81 4.57
CA GLU A 77 -7.01 -11.53 4.57
C GLU A 77 -6.09 -10.35 4.88
N TYR A 78 -6.32 -9.21 4.23
CA TYR A 78 -5.47 -8.02 4.36
C TYR A 78 -5.41 -7.53 5.83
N SER A 79 -6.54 -7.57 6.54
CA SER A 79 -6.68 -7.22 7.96
C SER A 79 -5.91 -8.13 8.93
N ARG A 80 -5.38 -9.26 8.45
CA ARG A 80 -4.64 -10.24 9.26
C ARG A 80 -3.14 -10.21 8.99
N ARG A 81 -2.68 -9.35 8.07
CA ARG A 81 -1.27 -9.19 7.72
C ARG A 81 -0.69 -8.04 8.54
N GLY A 82 0.34 -8.31 9.34
CA GLY A 82 0.91 -7.33 10.28
C GLY A 82 1.25 -5.99 9.64
N TRP A 83 1.91 -6.00 8.47
CA TRP A 83 2.25 -4.78 7.74
C TRP A 83 1.00 -4.01 7.29
N CYS A 84 0.03 -4.70 6.71
CA CYS A 84 -1.22 -4.12 6.26
C CYS A 84 -2.04 -3.49 7.41
N ILE A 85 -2.02 -4.09 8.60
CA ILE A 85 -2.63 -3.51 9.81
C ILE A 85 -1.95 -2.18 10.16
N PHE A 86 -0.61 -2.14 10.16
CA PHE A 86 0.15 -0.93 10.42
C PHE A 86 -0.22 0.18 9.42
N GLU A 87 -0.15 -0.12 8.11
CA GLU A 87 -0.45 0.83 7.03
C GLU A 87 -1.86 1.40 7.14
N LEU A 88 -2.86 0.54 7.39
CA LEU A 88 -4.24 0.96 7.57
C LEU A 88 -4.41 1.83 8.81
N THR A 89 -3.86 1.40 9.95
CA THR A 89 -4.01 2.10 11.23
C THR A 89 -3.47 3.51 11.12
N ILE A 90 -2.22 3.66 10.70
CA ILE A 90 -1.59 4.98 10.64
C ILE A 90 -2.21 5.87 9.55
N SER A 91 -2.62 5.28 8.43
CA SER A 91 -3.30 6.01 7.37
C SER A 91 -4.71 6.44 7.75
N SER A 92 -5.32 5.89 8.81
CA SER A 92 -6.70 6.26 9.19
C SER A 92 -6.79 7.50 10.08
N ILE A 93 -5.66 7.98 10.64
CA ILE A 93 -5.66 8.95 11.75
C ILE A 93 -6.02 10.37 11.30
N VAL A 94 -5.30 10.93 10.32
CA VAL A 94 -5.36 12.38 10.02
C VAL A 94 -5.65 12.75 8.56
N LYS A 95 -6.00 11.78 7.70
CA LYS A 95 -6.15 12.03 6.26
C LYS A 95 -7.20 13.07 5.93
N ASP A 96 -6.89 13.89 4.94
CA ASP A 96 -7.90 14.74 4.29
C ASP A 96 -9.01 13.86 3.72
N ASN A 97 -10.23 14.38 3.68
CA ASN A 97 -11.43 13.66 3.25
C ASN A 97 -11.40 13.19 1.78
N THR A 98 -10.42 13.65 1.00
CA THR A 98 -10.17 13.26 -0.39
C THR A 98 -9.01 12.26 -0.55
N CYS A 99 -8.29 11.96 0.54
CA CYS A 99 -7.06 11.15 0.51
C CYS A 99 -7.23 9.77 1.16
N PHE A 100 -8.43 9.39 1.58
CA PHE A 100 -8.69 8.08 2.18
C PHE A 100 -9.88 7.41 1.47
N ILE A 101 -9.59 6.42 0.62
CA ILE A 101 -10.54 5.85 -0.35
C ILE A 101 -10.74 4.35 -0.05
N GLU A 102 -11.97 3.88 0.07
CA GLU A 102 -12.31 2.47 0.28
C GLU A 102 -12.73 1.79 -1.02
N VAL A 103 -12.04 0.71 -1.39
CA VAL A 103 -12.33 -0.03 -2.63
C VAL A 103 -13.70 -0.69 -2.61
N SER A 104 -14.18 -1.11 -1.44
CA SER A 104 -15.51 -1.72 -1.29
C SER A 104 -16.68 -0.81 -1.73
N LYS A 105 -16.44 0.50 -1.84
CA LYS A 105 -17.44 1.49 -2.28
C LYS A 105 -17.44 1.75 -3.78
N LEU A 106 -16.47 1.22 -4.52
CA LEU A 106 -16.38 1.41 -5.97
C LEU A 106 -17.61 0.82 -6.67
N GLY A 107 -18.09 -0.35 -6.21
CA GLY A 107 -19.18 -1.08 -6.86
C GLY A 107 -18.76 -1.65 -8.21
N ALA A 108 -19.74 -2.10 -9.01
CA ALA A 108 -19.49 -2.73 -10.31
C ALA A 108 -19.41 -1.74 -11.50
N GLU A 109 -19.73 -0.48 -11.28
CA GLU A 109 -19.74 0.54 -12.32
C GLU A 109 -18.34 1.09 -12.57
N VAL A 110 -17.99 1.28 -13.84
CA VAL A 110 -16.73 1.91 -14.23
C VAL A 110 -16.81 3.41 -13.88
N VAL A 111 -15.93 3.87 -13.00
CA VAL A 111 -15.78 5.30 -12.68
C VAL A 111 -14.57 5.83 -13.46
N GLN A 112 -14.82 6.68 -14.46
CA GLN A 112 -13.76 7.27 -15.30
C GLN A 112 -13.25 8.62 -14.79
N ASP A 113 -13.93 9.22 -13.81
CA ASP A 113 -13.56 10.51 -13.24
C ASP A 113 -13.01 10.36 -11.82
N TRP A 114 -11.85 10.97 -11.57
CA TRP A 114 -11.17 10.92 -10.27
C TRP A 114 -11.96 11.63 -9.17
N GLY A 115 -12.60 12.76 -9.49
CA GLY A 115 -13.44 13.50 -8.54
C GLY A 115 -14.64 12.67 -8.07
N ALA A 116 -15.34 12.05 -9.02
CA ALA A 116 -16.44 11.13 -8.77
C ALA A 116 -16.00 9.91 -7.95
N LEU A 117 -14.81 9.35 -8.25
CA LEU A 117 -14.24 8.24 -7.49
C LEU A 117 -14.01 8.63 -6.03
N ILE A 118 -13.39 9.80 -5.77
CA ILE A 118 -13.18 10.31 -4.41
C ILE A 118 -14.52 10.50 -3.69
N LEU A 119 -15.49 11.17 -4.32
CA LEU A 119 -16.79 11.46 -3.70
C LEU A 119 -17.54 10.18 -3.31
N ARG A 120 -17.51 9.18 -4.18
CA ARG A 120 -18.16 7.88 -4.00
C ARG A 120 -17.44 7.03 -2.95
N CYS A 121 -16.12 6.94 -3.06
CA CYS A 121 -15.33 5.95 -2.35
C CYS A 121 -14.65 6.48 -1.10
N ARG A 122 -14.78 7.78 -0.77
CA ARG A 122 -14.22 8.32 0.47
C ARG A 122 -14.62 7.48 1.68
N ALA A 123 -13.63 7.12 2.47
CA ALA A 123 -13.80 6.40 3.71
C ALA A 123 -14.54 7.26 4.74
N ARG A 124 -15.38 6.62 5.56
CA ARG A 124 -15.79 7.24 6.83
C ARG A 124 -14.69 6.94 7.83
N ARG A 125 -14.18 7.94 8.54
CA ARG A 125 -13.23 7.67 9.62
C ARG A 125 -13.90 6.74 10.63
N PRO A 126 -13.22 5.69 11.13
CA PRO A 126 -13.70 4.96 12.29
C PRO A 126 -13.98 5.96 13.41
N ALA A 127 -15.19 5.91 13.98
CA ALA A 127 -15.55 6.71 15.14
C ALA A 127 -14.75 6.25 16.37
#